data_AF-A0A833UNX4-F1
#
_entry.id   AF-A0A833UNX4-F1
#
_cell.length_a   1.000
_cell.length_b   1.000
_cell.length_c   1.000
_cell.angle_alpha   90.00
_cell.angle_beta   90.00
_cell.angle_gamma   90.00
#
_symmetry.space_group_name_H-M   'P 1'
#
loop_
_entity.id
_entity.type
_entity.pdbx_description
1 polymer ?
#
loop_
_entity_poly.entity_id
_entity_poly.type
_entity_poly.pdbx_seq_one_letter_code
_entity_poly.pdbx_strand_id
1 'polypeptide(L)'
;MGTPLPWWDLSNSLAYILGYGLISFGLAVVHTSNQNIIFRLRPDAKSRINSIYMTAYFTGGACGSALGVYAWHHGGWAMTCIVGLSLVLGAVVFSFLDRLYTNKMQAA
;
A
#
# COMPACT_ATOMS: atom_id res chain seq x y z
N MET A 1 26.69 -24.15 -18.39
CA MET A 1 27.24 -22.92 -17.79
C MET A 1 26.66 -21.75 -18.57
N GLY A 2 25.52 -21.21 -18.12
CA GLY A 2 24.92 -20.04 -18.74
C GLY A 2 25.72 -18.81 -18.30
N THR A 3 26.23 -18.05 -19.27
CA THR A 3 26.81 -16.74 -18.99
C THR A 3 25.78 -15.91 -18.23
N PRO A 4 26.13 -15.25 -17.11
CA PRO A 4 25.19 -14.37 -16.43
C PRO A 4 24.76 -13.31 -17.44
N LEU A 5 23.45 -13.22 -17.69
CA LEU A 5 22.91 -12.09 -18.42
C LEU A 5 23.40 -10.83 -17.72
N PRO A 6 23.92 -9.86 -18.48
CA PRO A 6 24.43 -8.66 -17.87
C PRO A 6 23.37 -7.95 -17.04
N TRP A 7 23.75 -7.44 -15.86
CA TRP A 7 22.90 -6.64 -14.98
C TRP A 7 22.32 -5.37 -15.64
N TRP A 8 22.73 -5.05 -16.88
CA TRP A 8 22.22 -3.97 -17.72
C TRP A 8 21.19 -4.40 -18.78
N ASP A 9 20.61 -5.60 -18.70
CA ASP A 9 19.43 -5.94 -19.53
C ASP A 9 18.25 -5.02 -19.14
N LEU A 10 18.23 -3.86 -19.81
CA LEU A 10 17.38 -2.71 -19.51
C LEU A 10 15.91 -3.00 -19.82
N SER A 11 15.66 -3.98 -20.69
CA SER A 11 14.34 -4.28 -21.26
C SER A 11 13.31 -4.64 -20.18
N ASN A 12 13.70 -5.46 -19.20
CA ASN A 12 12.84 -5.87 -18.10
C ASN A 12 13.05 -5.02 -16.84
N SER A 13 14.25 -4.49 -16.63
CA SER A 13 14.63 -3.74 -15.43
C SER A 13 13.89 -2.41 -15.31
N LEU A 14 13.61 -1.75 -16.45
CA LEU A 14 12.83 -0.50 -16.48
C LEU A 14 11.40 -0.69 -15.94
N ALA A 15 10.75 -1.81 -16.25
CA ALA A 15 9.40 -2.10 -15.77
C ALA A 15 9.36 -2.26 -14.25
N TYR A 16 10.35 -2.93 -13.66
CA TYR A 16 10.47 -3.05 -12.21
C TYR A 16 10.77 -1.71 -11.53
N ILE A 17 11.68 -0.90 -12.09
CA ILE A 17 12.01 0.42 -11.56
C ILE A 17 10.78 1.33 -11.59
N LEU A 18 10.06 1.37 -12.71
CA LEU A 18 8.85 2.18 -12.86
C LEU A 18 7.75 1.70 -11.91
N GLY A 19 7.51 0.39 -11.83
CA GLY A 19 6.52 -0.19 -10.92
C GLY A 19 6.83 0.09 -9.46
N TYR A 20 8.05 -0.19 -9.01
CA TYR A 20 8.49 0.09 -7.65
C TYR A 20 8.47 1.59 -7.33
N GLY A 21 8.93 2.42 -8.26
CA GLY A 21 8.92 3.88 -8.12
C GLY A 21 7.51 4.43 -7.97
N LEU A 22 6.57 3.96 -8.79
CA LEU A 22 5.17 4.37 -8.73
C LEU A 22 4.53 3.97 -7.39
N ILE A 23 4.76 2.73 -6.94
CA ILE A 23 4.25 2.25 -5.64
C ILE A 23 4.85 3.08 -4.48
N SER A 24 6.16 3.33 -4.52
CA SER A 24 6.87 4.11 -3.50
C SER A 24 6.37 5.55 -3.42
N PHE A 25 6.15 6.17 -4.57
CA PHE A 25 5.60 7.52 -4.65
C PHE A 25 4.16 7.57 -4.14
N GLY A 26 3.31 6.64 -4.58
CA GLY A 26 1.93 6.54 -4.11
C GLY A 26 1.84 6.37 -2.59
N LEU A 27 2.70 5.53 -2.01
CA LEU A 27 2.80 5.32 -0.57
C LEU A 27 3.15 6.61 0.18
N ALA A 28 4.15 7.35 -0.30
CA ALA A 28 4.58 8.61 0.30
C ALA A 28 3.48 9.69 0.22
N VAL A 29 2.78 9.78 -0.91
CA VAL A 29 1.65 10.71 -1.10
C VAL A 29 0.52 10.38 -0.13
N VAL A 30 0.06 9.12 -0.09
CA VAL A 30 -1.02 8.69 0.80
C VAL A 30 -0.66 8.93 2.26
N HIS A 31 0.57 8.61 2.66
CA HIS A 31 1.04 8.82 4.02
C HIS A 31 0.99 10.29 4.42
N THR A 32 1.53 11.16 3.57
CA THR A 32 1.57 12.61 3.80
C THR A 32 0.16 13.22 3.83
N SER A 33 -0.72 12.81 2.91
CA SER A 33 -2.12 13.25 2.88
C SER A 33 -2.88 12.82 4.12
N ASN A 34 -2.75 11.56 4.52
CA ASN A 34 -3.42 11.03 5.71
C ASN A 34 -2.96 11.74 6.98
N GLN A 35 -1.64 11.92 7.17
CA GLN A 35 -1.12 12.67 8.31
C GLN A 35 -1.62 14.12 8.32
N ASN A 36 -1.66 14.80 7.17
CA ASN A 36 -2.13 16.18 7.09
C ASN A 36 -3.62 16.31 7.49
N ILE A 37 -4.49 15.42 6.99
CA ILE A 37 -5.93 15.42 7.35
C ILE A 37 -6.10 15.16 8.85
N ILE A 38 -5.42 14.13 9.36
CA ILE A 38 -5.53 13.67 10.74
C ILE A 38 -5.03 14.74 11.74
N PHE A 39 -3.90 15.39 11.44
CA PHE A 39 -3.35 16.45 12.31
C PHE A 39 -4.14 17.75 12.26
N ARG A 40 -4.92 18.01 11.20
CA ARG A 40 -5.84 19.16 11.14
C ARG A 40 -7.08 18.97 12.00
N LEU A 41 -7.53 17.73 12.22
CA LEU A 41 -8.73 17.44 13.04
C LEU A 41 -8.52 17.67 14.54
N ARG A 42 -7.33 17.34 15.08
CA ARG A 42 -7.00 17.51 16.50
C ARG A 42 -5.55 17.96 16.74
N PRO A 43 -5.27 19.27 16.69
CA PRO A 43 -3.93 19.80 16.91
C PRO A 43 -3.40 19.60 18.35
N ASP A 44 -4.28 19.43 19.35
CA ASP A 44 -3.88 19.23 20.75
C ASP A 44 -3.33 17.82 21.07
N ALA A 45 -3.64 16.81 20.26
CA ALA A 45 -3.29 15.40 20.54
C ALA A 45 -2.43 14.74 19.45
N LYS A 46 -1.62 15.52 18.72
CA LYS A 46 -0.81 15.06 17.58
C LYS A 46 0.04 13.82 17.91
N SER A 47 0.69 13.80 19.08
CA SER A 47 1.59 12.70 19.47
C SER A 47 0.83 11.37 19.60
N ARG A 48 -0.32 11.35 20.28
CA ARG A 48 -1.13 10.13 20.47
C ARG A 48 -1.66 9.59 19.15
N ILE A 49 -2.17 10.49 18.31
CA ILE A 49 -2.75 10.11 17.02
C ILE A 49 -1.67 9.59 16.06
N ASN A 50 -0.49 10.22 16.04
CA ASN A 50 0.63 9.74 15.24
C ASN A 50 1.07 8.33 15.66
N SER A 51 1.15 8.06 16.96
CA SER A 51 1.49 6.72 17.46
C SER A 51 0.48 5.68 17.02
N ILE A 52 -0.83 5.94 17.18
CA ILE A 52 -1.89 5.01 16.74
C ILE A 52 -1.80 4.76 15.23
N TYR A 53 -1.63 5.83 14.45
CA TYR A 53 -1.50 5.75 12.99
C TYR A 53 -0.29 4.91 12.57
N MET A 54 0.89 5.16 13.15
CA MET A 54 2.10 4.40 12.85
C MET A 54 1.98 2.94 13.30
N THR A 55 1.39 2.67 14.46
CA THR A 55 1.13 1.29 14.91
C THR A 55 0.25 0.56 13.90
N ALA A 56 -0.87 1.14 13.48
CA ALA A 56 -1.75 0.52 12.48
C ALA A 56 -1.02 0.32 11.13
N TYR A 57 -0.22 1.30 10.71
CA TYR A 57 0.56 1.23 9.48
C TYR A 57 1.58 0.08 9.52
N PHE A 58 2.35 -0.05 10.61
CA PHE A 58 3.32 -1.14 10.77
C PHE A 58 2.65 -2.50 10.93
N THR A 59 1.52 -2.58 11.65
CA THR A 59 0.74 -3.82 11.75
C THR A 59 0.26 -4.27 10.37
N GLY A 60 -0.29 -3.35 9.57
CA GLY A 60 -0.69 -3.63 8.19
C GLY A 60 0.49 -4.09 7.32
N GLY A 61 1.63 -3.40 7.41
CA GLY A 61 2.87 -3.76 6.71
C GLY A 61 3.41 -5.14 7.09
N ALA A 62 3.36 -5.50 8.37
CA ALA A 62 3.76 -6.82 8.85
C ALA A 62 2.83 -7.93 8.32
N CYS A 63 1.51 -7.72 8.40
CA CYS A 63 0.52 -8.65 7.85
C CYS A 63 0.69 -8.82 6.33
N GLY A 64 0.85 -7.73 5.59
CA GLY A 64 1.08 -7.76 4.15
C GLY A 64 2.38 -8.49 3.78
N SER A 65 3.45 -8.30 4.56
CA SER A 65 4.72 -8.99 4.35
C SER A 65 4.59 -10.51 4.57
N ALA A 66 3.92 -10.92 5.65
CA ALA A 66 3.66 -12.34 5.92
C ALA A 66 2.82 -12.99 4.81
N LEU A 67 1.78 -12.30 4.34
CA LEU A 67 0.96 -12.75 3.21
C LEU A 67 1.77 -12.84 1.91
N GLY A 68 2.66 -11.88 1.65
CA GLY A 68 3.54 -11.90 0.48
C GLY A 68 4.49 -13.09 0.48
N VAL A 69 5.13 -13.39 1.62
CA VAL A 69 5.99 -14.56 1.78
C VAL A 69 5.19 -15.86 1.58
N TYR A 70 4.00 -15.95 2.20
CA TYR A 70 3.12 -17.10 2.03
C TYR A 70 2.72 -17.31 0.56
N ALA A 71 2.33 -16.25 -0.14
CA ALA A 71 1.96 -16.28 -1.55
C ALA A 71 3.12 -16.71 -2.46
N TRP A 72 4.33 -16.21 -2.19
CA TRP A 72 5.53 -16.61 -2.91
C TRP A 72 5.82 -18.10 -2.79
N HIS A 73 5.68 -18.68 -1.59
CA HIS A 73 5.89 -20.11 -1.38
C HIS A 73 4.85 -21.01 -2.07
N HIS A 74 3.61 -20.54 -2.26
CA HIS A 74 2.52 -21.36 -2.81
C HIS A 74 2.33 -21.22 -4.34
N GLY A 75 2.89 -20.19 -4.96
CA GLY A 75 2.83 -20.04 -6.42
C GLY A 75 3.68 -18.92 -7.01
N GLY A 76 4.78 -18.59 -6.32
CA GLY A 76 5.81 -17.67 -6.81
C GLY A 76 5.29 -16.26 -7.10
N TRP A 77 5.80 -15.68 -8.19
CA TRP A 77 5.53 -14.30 -8.55
C TRP A 77 4.05 -14.04 -8.89
N ALA A 78 3.41 -14.94 -9.63
CA ALA A 78 2.02 -14.77 -10.06
C ALA A 78 1.05 -14.70 -8.88
N MET A 79 1.19 -15.60 -7.90
CA MET A 79 0.36 -15.58 -6.68
C MET A 79 0.63 -14.34 -5.84
N THR A 80 1.88 -13.87 -5.78
CA THR A 80 2.23 -12.62 -5.08
C THR A 80 1.52 -11.41 -5.70
N CYS A 81 1.49 -11.33 -7.03
CA CYS A 81 0.76 -10.28 -7.76
C CYS A 81 -0.75 -10.36 -7.52
N ILE A 82 -1.35 -11.56 -7.51
CA ILE A 82 -2.78 -11.75 -7.26
C ILE A 82 -3.15 -11.31 -5.85
N VAL A 83 -2.36 -11.70 -4.85
CA VAL A 83 -2.58 -11.27 -3.46
C VAL A 83 -2.48 -9.75 -3.35
N GLY A 84 -1.45 -9.13 -3.95
CA GLY A 84 -1.33 -7.67 -4.01
C GLY A 84 -2.55 -6.99 -4.65
N LEU A 85 -3.02 -7.51 -5.79
CA LEU A 85 -4.21 -6.98 -6.47
C LEU A 85 -5.47 -7.14 -5.62
N SER A 86 -5.64 -8.27 -4.94
CA SER A 86 -6.78 -8.51 -4.04
C SER A 86 -6.83 -7.53 -2.87
N LEU A 87 -5.68 -7.19 -2.29
CA LEU A 87 -5.57 -6.19 -1.22
C LEU A 87 -5.92 -4.79 -1.73
N VAL A 88 -5.45 -4.42 -2.93
CA VAL A 88 -5.79 -3.13 -3.57
C VAL A 88 -7.29 -3.06 -3.86
N LEU A 89 -7.88 -4.11 -4.42
CA LEU A 89 -9.33 -4.16 -4.67
C LEU A 89 -10.13 -4.05 -3.37
N GLY A 90 -9.72 -4.74 -2.31
CA GLY A 90 -10.32 -4.61 -0.98
C GLY A 90 -10.28 -3.17 -0.46
N ALA A 91 -9.14 -2.49 -0.61
CA ALA A 91 -9.00 -1.08 -0.21
C ALA A 91 -9.88 -0.14 -1.05
N VAL A 92 -10.03 -0.39 -2.35
CA VAL A 92 -10.93 0.37 -3.23
C VAL A 92 -12.39 0.18 -2.84
N VAL A 93 -12.81 -1.06 -2.57
CA VAL A 93 -14.18 -1.36 -2.11
C VAL A 93 -14.46 -0.67 -0.79
N PHE A 94 -13.53 -0.76 0.17
CA PHE A 94 -13.67 -0.07 1.46
C PHE A 94 -13.80 1.45 1.28
N SER A 95 -12.94 2.03 0.44
CA SER A 95 -12.98 3.47 0.13
C SER A 95 -14.27 3.89 -0.57
N PHE A 96 -14.82 3.02 -1.43
CA PHE A 96 -16.09 3.27 -2.10
C PHE A 96 -17.27 3.20 -1.12
N LEU A 97 -17.29 2.21 -0.24
CA LEU A 97 -18.29 2.09 0.83
C LEU A 97 -18.25 3.31 1.76
N ASP A 98 -17.05 3.72 2.20
CA ASP A 98 -16.87 4.90 3.06
C ASP A 98 -17.42 6.18 2.41
N ARG A 99 -17.18 6.37 1.11
CA ARG A 99 -17.78 7.48 0.34
C ARG A 99 -19.31 7.40 0.29
N LEU A 100 -19.87 6.21 0.11
CA LEU A 100 -21.33 6.03 0.09
C LEU A 100 -21.95 6.34 1.46
N TYR A 101 -21.34 5.88 2.55
CA TYR A 101 -21.80 6.18 3.91
C TYR A 101 -21.72 7.67 4.21
N THR A 102 -20.59 8.30 3.88
CA THR A 102 -20.40 9.75 4.09
C THR A 102 -21.40 10.58 3.28
N ASN A 103 -21.65 10.22 2.01
CA ASN A 103 -22.65 10.90 1.18
C ASN A 103 -24.07 10.78 1.75
N LYS A 104 -24.42 9.63 2.34
CA LYS A 104 -25.72 9.44 2.99
C LYS A 104 -25.86 10.31 4.25
N MET A 105 -24.79 10.48 5.03
CA MET A 105 -24.80 11.33 6.23
C MET A 105 -24.90 12.82 5.90
N GLN A 106 -24.44 13.26 4.72
CA GLN A 106 -24.59 14.65 4.27
C GLN A 106 -25.95 14.96 3.66
N ALA A 107 -26.68 13.94 3.20
CA ALA A 107 -27.99 14.07 2.55
C ALA A 107 -29.18 13.93 3.53
N ALA A 108 -28.93 13.63 4.82
CA ALA A 108 -29.90 13.52 5.90
C ALA A 108 -29.81 14.74 6.83
#